data_AF-A0A9D6UHD8-F1
#
_entry.id   AF-A0A9D6UHD8-F1
#
_cell.length_a   1.000
_cell.length_b   1.000
_cell.length_c   1.000
_cell.angle_alpha   90.00
_cell.angle_beta   90.00
_cell.angle_gamma   90.00
#
_symmetry.space_group_name_H-M   'P 1'
#
loop_
_entity.id
_entity.type
_entity.pdbx_description
1 polymer ?
#
loop_
_entity_poly.entity_id
_entity_poly.type
_entity_poly.pdbx_seq_one_letter_code
_entity_poly.pdbx_strand_id
1 'polypeptide(L)'
;MTAQSAMKIENANYERVILAIERLTVSNPKYCQCMRCRLDVTAIALNSLPAKYFIAPSPMDIEEIASPLLMVEASVLHALERVLGHPHHEKPAHKKLTDDIKKSLEKTKEKNME
;
A
#
# COMPACT_ATOMS: atom_id res chain seq x y z
N MET A 1 3.90 -41.42 -3.01
CA MET A 1 4.89 -40.40 -2.60
C MET A 1 4.13 -39.14 -2.20
N THR A 2 4.64 -38.45 -1.20
CA THR A 2 3.89 -37.80 -0.11
C THR A 2 3.11 -36.53 -0.51
N ALA A 3 1.85 -36.45 -0.10
CA ALA A 3 0.96 -35.29 -0.20
C ALA A 3 1.45 -34.01 0.54
N GLN A 4 2.68 -34.02 1.04
CA GLN A 4 3.30 -32.96 1.83
C GLN A 4 3.85 -31.80 0.97
N SER A 5 3.92 -31.97 -0.35
CA SER A 5 4.58 -31.01 -1.25
C SER A 5 3.72 -29.82 -1.71
N ALA A 6 2.51 -29.63 -1.18
CA ALA A 6 1.61 -28.54 -1.62
C ALA A 6 0.98 -27.71 -0.48
N MET A 7 1.28 -28.01 0.78
CA MET A 7 0.75 -27.23 1.92
C MET A 7 1.67 -26.04 2.23
N LYS A 8 1.10 -24.83 2.29
CA LYS A 8 1.84 -23.60 2.65
C LYS A 8 1.09 -22.80 3.71
N ILE A 9 1.82 -22.13 4.59
CA ILE A 9 1.24 -21.21 5.57
C ILE A 9 1.05 -19.84 4.93
N GLU A 10 -0.14 -19.26 5.04
CA GLU A 10 -0.47 -17.96 4.48
C GLU A 10 -1.13 -17.05 5.52
N ASN A 11 -0.92 -15.74 5.41
CA ASN A 11 -1.60 -14.74 6.23
C ASN A 11 -3.00 -14.47 5.64
N ALA A 12 -4.05 -14.69 6.41
CA ALA A 12 -5.44 -14.54 5.97
C ALA A 12 -5.77 -13.11 5.51
N ASN A 13 -5.04 -12.10 5.99
CA ASN A 13 -5.27 -10.70 5.62
C ASN A 13 -4.55 -10.29 4.32
N TYR A 14 -3.61 -11.09 3.81
CA TYR A 14 -2.71 -10.67 2.73
C TYR A 14 -3.45 -10.20 1.48
N GLU A 15 -4.33 -11.02 0.93
CA GLU A 15 -5.07 -10.69 -0.30
C GLU A 15 -5.97 -9.46 -0.10
N ARG A 16 -6.65 -9.37 1.05
CA ARG A 16 -7.51 -8.23 1.40
C ARG A 16 -6.71 -6.92 1.48
N VAL A 17 -5.49 -6.97 2.01
CA VAL A 17 -4.57 -5.81 2.03
C VAL A 17 -4.19 -5.41 0.60
N ILE A 18 -3.83 -6.36 -0.27
CA ILE A 18 -3.47 -6.07 -1.67
C ILE A 18 -4.64 -5.39 -2.40
N LEU A 19 -5.85 -5.95 -2.31
CA LEU A 19 -7.05 -5.39 -2.94
C LEU A 19 -7.41 -4.00 -2.39
N ALA A 20 -7.27 -3.79 -1.08
CA ALA A 20 -7.51 -2.47 -0.47
C ALA A 20 -6.50 -1.43 -0.95
N ILE A 21 -5.21 -1.77 -1.11
CA ILE A 21 -4.18 -0.89 -1.67
C ILE A 21 -4.57 -0.46 -3.10
N GLU A 22 -4.94 -1.42 -3.95
CA GLU A 22 -5.31 -1.15 -5.34
C GLU A 22 -6.50 -0.19 -5.41
N ARG A 23 -7.60 -0.51 -4.72
CA ARG A 23 -8.79 0.35 -4.71
C ARG A 23 -8.50 1.75 -4.18
N LEU A 24 -7.78 1.88 -3.06
CA LEU A 24 -7.52 3.19 -2.43
C LEU A 24 -6.54 4.05 -3.25
N THR A 25 -5.57 3.44 -3.93
CA THR A 25 -4.59 4.17 -4.75
C THR A 25 -5.13 4.56 -6.12
N VAL A 26 -6.06 3.78 -6.69
CA VAL A 26 -6.77 4.14 -7.93
C VAL A 26 -7.62 5.40 -7.72
N SER A 27 -8.32 5.50 -6.60
CA SER A 27 -9.15 6.68 -6.28
C SER A 27 -8.36 7.89 -5.81
N ASN A 28 -7.06 7.75 -5.48
CA ASN A 28 -6.25 8.81 -4.87
C ASN A 28 -4.85 8.91 -5.50
N PRO A 29 -4.70 9.71 -6.58
CA PRO A 29 -3.43 9.86 -7.31
C PRO A 29 -2.24 10.39 -6.48
N LYS A 30 -2.50 10.90 -5.27
CA LYS A 30 -1.44 11.36 -4.36
C LYS A 30 -0.52 10.23 -3.88
N TYR A 31 -1.01 8.98 -3.84
CA TYR A 31 -0.24 7.83 -3.39
C TYR A 31 0.54 7.20 -4.54
N CYS A 32 1.81 6.87 -4.29
CA CYS A 32 2.64 6.19 -5.28
C CYS A 32 2.25 4.71 -5.40
N GLN A 33 2.12 4.23 -6.65
CA GLN A 33 1.78 2.84 -6.96
C GLN A 33 3.00 1.98 -7.35
N CYS A 34 4.22 2.50 -7.21
CA CYS A 34 5.41 1.71 -7.55
C CYS A 34 5.53 0.48 -6.64
N MET A 35 6.19 -0.58 -7.12
CA MET A 35 6.31 -1.84 -6.39
C MET A 35 6.91 -1.65 -4.99
N ARG A 36 7.90 -0.76 -4.83
CA ARG A 36 8.52 -0.48 -3.52
C ARG A 36 7.52 0.08 -2.52
N CYS A 37 6.77 1.11 -2.90
CA CYS A 37 5.72 1.68 -2.04
C CYS A 37 4.62 0.67 -1.73
N ARG A 38 4.20 -0.14 -2.70
CA ARG A 38 3.19 -1.18 -2.46
C ARG A 38 3.67 -2.18 -1.41
N LEU A 39 4.91 -2.64 -1.50
CA LEU A 39 5.50 -3.58 -0.52
C LEU A 39 5.62 -2.95 0.87
N ASP A 40 6.07 -1.69 0.96
CA ASP A 40 6.16 -0.96 2.23
C ASP A 40 4.77 -0.81 2.88
N VAL A 41 3.76 -0.41 2.10
CA VAL A 41 2.38 -0.29 2.56
C VAL A 41 1.83 -1.63 3.04
N THR A 42 2.04 -2.69 2.25
CA THR A 42 1.62 -4.06 2.62
C THR A 42 2.26 -4.50 3.94
N ALA A 43 3.57 -4.30 4.10
CA ALA A 43 4.29 -4.68 5.32
C ALA A 43 3.77 -3.93 6.55
N ILE A 44 3.61 -2.60 6.46
CA ILE A 44 3.10 -1.78 7.57
C ILE A 44 1.64 -2.18 7.91
N ALA A 45 0.80 -2.39 6.91
CA ALA A 45 -0.60 -2.77 7.11
C ALA A 45 -0.72 -4.13 7.79
N LEU A 46 0.01 -5.15 7.32
CA LEU A 46 0.00 -6.49 7.91
C LEU A 46 0.52 -6.50 9.35
N ASN A 47 1.56 -5.72 9.64
CA ASN A 47 2.09 -5.58 11.00
C ASN A 47 1.13 -4.85 11.96
N SER A 48 0.17 -4.11 11.43
CA SER A 48 -0.84 -3.39 12.22
C SER A 48 -2.13 -4.20 12.43
N LEU A 49 -2.30 -5.30 11.69
CA LEU A 49 -3.47 -6.16 11.78
C LEU A 49 -3.19 -7.35 12.71
N PRO A 50 -4.23 -7.93 13.35
CA PRO A 50 -4.10 -9.20 14.04
C PRO A 50 -3.54 -10.25 13.09
N ALA A 51 -2.39 -10.81 13.47
CA ALA A 51 -1.72 -11.87 12.73
C ALA A 51 -2.58 -13.13 12.75
N LYS A 52 -3.10 -13.53 11.59
CA LYS A 52 -3.94 -14.72 11.43
C LYS A 52 -3.45 -15.52 10.25
N TYR A 53 -3.07 -16.77 10.51
CA TYR A 53 -2.46 -17.65 9.53
C TYR A 53 -3.26 -18.93 9.37
N PHE A 54 -3.25 -19.48 8.16
CA PHE A 54 -3.89 -20.74 7.84
C PHE A 54 -2.99 -21.58 6.92
N ILE A 55 -3.29 -22.87 6.79
CA ILE A 55 -2.59 -23.77 5.86
C ILE A 55 -3.41 -23.83 4.57
N ALA A 56 -2.84 -23.36 3.47
CA ALA A 56 -3.43 -23.46 2.14
C ALA A 56 -3.04 -24.80 1.46
N PRO A 57 -3.96 -25.43 0.69
CA PRO A 57 -5.36 -25.05 0.55
C PRO A 57 -6.16 -25.35 1.83
N SER A 58 -6.97 -24.39 2.27
CA SER A 58 -7.81 -24.52 3.47
C SER A 58 -9.26 -24.79 3.06
N PRO A 59 -9.97 -25.71 3.73
CA PRO A 59 -11.41 -25.88 3.56
C PRO A 59 -12.23 -24.79 4.28
N MET A 60 -11.62 -24.03 5.20
CA MET A 60 -12.26 -22.95 5.94
C MET A 60 -12.38 -21.70 5.07
N ASP A 61 -13.51 -20.98 5.22
CA ASP A 61 -13.69 -19.69 4.59
C ASP A 61 -12.66 -18.69 5.16
N ILE A 62 -11.75 -18.24 4.30
CA ILE A 62 -10.72 -17.26 4.66
C ILE A 62 -11.36 -15.97 5.17
N GLU A 63 -12.59 -15.68 4.75
CA GLU A 63 -13.30 -14.50 5.16
C GLU A 63 -13.62 -14.44 6.64
N GLU A 64 -13.96 -15.59 7.22
CA GLU A 64 -14.23 -15.77 8.65
C GLU A 64 -12.96 -15.65 9.49
N ILE A 65 -11.84 -16.13 8.95
CA ILE A 65 -10.55 -16.05 9.63
C ILE A 65 -10.06 -14.61 9.63
N ALA A 66 -10.03 -13.94 8.49
CA ALA A 66 -9.35 -12.67 8.34
C ALA A 66 -9.96 -11.52 9.18
N SER A 67 -9.27 -10.39 9.22
CA SER A 67 -9.73 -9.21 9.96
C SER A 67 -10.94 -8.57 9.27
N PRO A 68 -11.80 -7.85 10.01
CA PRO A 68 -12.91 -7.11 9.43
C PRO A 68 -12.45 -6.13 8.35
N LEU A 69 -13.21 -6.00 7.26
CA LEU A 69 -12.83 -5.18 6.11
C LEU A 69 -12.51 -3.73 6.51
N LEU A 70 -13.33 -3.11 7.37
CA LEU A 70 -13.09 -1.75 7.88
C LEU A 70 -11.73 -1.61 8.57
N MET A 71 -11.30 -2.63 9.32
CA MET A 71 -10.01 -2.63 9.99
C MET A 71 -8.86 -2.73 8.96
N VAL A 72 -9.00 -3.61 7.96
CA VAL A 72 -8.02 -3.73 6.86
C VAL A 72 -7.87 -2.40 6.12
N GLU A 73 -8.99 -1.76 5.77
CA GLU A 73 -8.99 -0.47 5.08
C GLU A 73 -8.34 0.64 5.89
N ALA A 74 -8.66 0.72 7.18
CA ALA A 74 -8.04 1.69 8.09
C ALA A 74 -6.52 1.47 8.21
N SER A 75 -6.09 0.22 8.35
CA SER A 75 -4.66 -0.14 8.41
C SER A 75 -3.93 0.20 7.10
N VAL A 76 -4.53 -0.06 5.94
CA VAL A 76 -3.96 0.31 4.63
C VAL A 76 -3.89 1.82 4.47
N LEU A 77 -4.94 2.56 4.83
CA LEU A 77 -4.93 4.01 4.76
C LEU A 77 -3.84 4.62 5.65
N HIS A 78 -3.69 4.12 6.87
CA HIS A 78 -2.62 4.53 7.77
C HIS A 78 -1.23 4.26 7.17
N ALA A 79 -1.03 3.08 6.59
CA ALA A 79 0.22 2.71 5.94
C ALA A 79 0.52 3.60 4.72
N LEU A 80 -0.49 3.91 3.91
CA LEU A 80 -0.38 4.81 2.75
C LEU A 80 0.08 6.21 3.16
N GLU A 81 -0.50 6.80 4.21
CA GLU A 81 -0.08 8.12 4.71
C GLU A 81 1.36 8.11 5.24
N ARG A 82 1.78 7.04 5.93
CA ARG A 82 3.17 6.90 6.40
C ARG A 82 4.17 6.84 5.24
N VAL A 83 3.89 6.02 4.23
CA VAL A 83 4.76 5.84 3.06
C VAL A 83 4.76 7.08 2.17
N LEU A 84 3.63 7.80 2.07
CA LEU A 84 3.55 9.08 1.36
C LEU A 84 4.50 10.12 1.95
N GLY A 85 4.62 10.18 3.29
CA GLY A 85 5.51 11.11 3.98
C GLY A 85 7.00 10.74 3.86
N HIS A 86 7.32 9.44 3.81
CA HIS A 86 8.69 8.93 3.82
C HIS A 86 8.89 7.76 2.83
N PRO A 87 8.83 8.00 1.50
CA PRO A 87 8.95 6.93 0.52
C PRO A 87 10.39 6.43 0.40
N HIS A 88 10.60 5.10 0.33
CA HIS A 88 11.91 4.48 0.09
C HIS A 88 12.29 4.39 -1.40
N HIS A 89 11.71 5.24 -2.24
CA HIS A 89 12.14 5.39 -3.63
C HIS A 89 12.53 6.84 -3.90
N GLU A 90 13.45 7.03 -4.85
CA GLU A 90 13.72 8.35 -5.40
C GLU A 90 12.43 8.91 -6.02
N LYS A 91 12.25 10.24 -5.97
CA LYS A 91 11.00 10.88 -6.42
C LYS A 91 10.59 10.33 -7.78
N PRO A 92 9.36 9.79 -7.92
CA PRO A 92 8.92 9.25 -9.18
C PRO A 92 8.82 10.43 -10.15
N ALA A 93 9.23 10.20 -11.41
CA ALA A 93 9.40 11.27 -12.40
C ALA A 93 8.17 12.21 -12.53
N HIS A 94 6.95 11.68 -12.31
CA HIS A 94 5.72 12.47 -12.33
C HIS A 94 5.63 13.53 -11.22
N LYS A 95 6.10 13.23 -10.00
CA LYS A 95 6.05 14.17 -8.86
C LYS A 95 7.19 15.18 -8.94
N LYS A 96 8.34 14.77 -9.49
CA LYS A 96 9.46 15.67 -9.81
C LYS A 96 9.03 16.75 -10.80
N LEU A 97 8.34 16.35 -11.89
CA LEU A 97 7.83 17.29 -12.88
C LEU A 97 6.82 18.29 -12.30
N THR A 98 5.86 17.85 -11.47
CA THR A 98 4.89 18.77 -10.85
C THR A 98 5.51 19.72 -9.83
N ASP A 99 6.48 19.23 -9.04
CA ASP A 99 7.22 20.05 -8.08
C ASP A 99 8.09 21.09 -8.81
N ASP A 100 8.75 20.69 -9.90
CA ASP A 100 9.60 21.56 -10.72
C ASP A 100 8.76 22.63 -11.45
N ILE A 101 7.57 22.28 -11.94
CA ILE A 101 6.61 23.23 -12.53
C ILE A 101 6.14 24.25 -11.48
N LYS A 102 5.74 23.80 -10.28
CA LYS A 102 5.33 24.71 -9.19
C LYS A 102 6.44 25.70 -8.82
N LYS A 103 7.65 25.19 -8.63
CA LYS A 103 8.82 25.99 -8.27
C LYS A 103 9.17 27.00 -9.36
N SER A 104 9.00 26.64 -10.63
CA SER A 104 9.20 27.55 -11.77
C SER A 104 8.13 28.65 -11.82
N LEU A 105 6.87 28.32 -11.52
CA LEU A 105 5.77 29.29 -11.49
C LEU A 105 5.90 30.29 -10.33
N GLU A 106 6.33 29.85 -9.15
CA GLU A 106 6.60 30.71 -7.99
C GLU A 106 7.76 31.68 -8.28
N LYS A 107 8.86 31.17 -8.85
CA LYS A 107 10.02 31.97 -9.22
C LYS A 107 9.72 33.00 -10.32
N THR A 108 8.77 32.71 -11.21
CA THR A 108 8.32 33.66 -12.24
C THR A 108 7.40 34.74 -11.68
N LYS A 109 6.61 34.43 -10.64
CA LYS A 109 5.78 35.42 -9.94
C LYS A 109 6.61 36.41 -9.14
N GLU A 110 7.65 35.95 -8.45
CA GLU A 110 8.57 36.82 -7.70
C GLU A 110 9.30 37.80 -8.63
N LYS A 111 9.70 37.33 -9.82
CA LYS A 111 10.44 38.14 -10.80
C LYS A 111 9.60 39.20 -11.54
N ASN A 112 8.27 39.10 -11.47
CA ASN A 112 7.34 40.04 -12.10
C ASN A 112 6.75 41.04 -11.09
N MET A 113 7.21 41.00 -9.83
CA MET A 113 6.84 41.91 -8.74
C MET A 113 7.96 42.88 -8.34
N GLU A 114 9.14 42.76 -8.97
CA GLU A 114 10.22 43.77 -8.98
C GLU A 114 10.18 44.57 -10.29
#